data_AF-A0A6D2I9S4-F1
#
_entry.id   AF-A0A6D2I9S4-F1
#
_cell.length_a   1.000
_cell.length_b   1.000
_cell.length_c   1.000
_cell.angle_alpha   90.00
_cell.angle_beta   90.00
_cell.angle_gamma   90.00
#
_symmetry.space_group_name_H-M   'P 1'
#
loop_
_entity.id
_entity.type
_entity.pdbx_description
1 polymer ?
#
loop_
_entity_poly.entity_id
_entity_poly.type
_entity_poly.pdbx_seq_one_letter_code
_entity_poly.pdbx_strand_id
1 'polypeptide(L)'
;MPFNTLVCNDFLTPVELNILAEVREVGDGVGAILVDKQKAKWGLYLNEWGMKKASGNGTMNYALICGWNDIVKGNELEIGSFISIWSFRLFGLLCFALVLPPPMD
;
A
#
# COMPACT_ATOMS: atom_id res chain seq x y z
N MET A 1 -3.25 -5.29 -2.61
CA MET A 1 -2.23 -6.20 -2.05
C MET A 1 -2.95 -7.26 -1.22
N PRO A 2 -3.19 -8.46 -1.78
CA PRO A 2 -3.86 -9.53 -1.06
C PRO A 2 -3.10 -9.96 0.20
N PHE A 3 -3.81 -10.21 1.30
CA PHE A 3 -3.16 -10.56 2.58
C PHE A 3 -2.27 -11.81 2.47
N ASN A 4 -2.64 -12.75 1.61
CA ASN A 4 -1.87 -13.97 1.36
C ASN A 4 -0.61 -13.77 0.51
N THR A 5 -0.39 -12.57 -0.04
CA THR A 5 0.82 -12.21 -0.80
C THR A 5 1.83 -11.45 0.05
N LEU A 6 1.47 -11.10 1.29
CA LEU A 6 2.34 -10.37 2.20
C LEU A 6 3.37 -11.31 2.80
N VAL A 7 4.64 -10.94 2.67
CA VAL A 7 5.75 -11.66 3.31
C VAL A 7 5.68 -11.49 4.83
N CYS A 8 5.18 -10.34 5.30
CA CYS A 8 5.07 -10.02 6.71
C CYS A 8 3.82 -9.19 7.01
N ASN A 9 3.11 -9.54 8.09
CA ASN A 9 1.82 -8.95 8.47
C ASN A 9 1.88 -8.11 9.76
N ASP A 10 3.05 -7.95 10.37
CA ASP A 10 3.24 -7.24 11.65
C ASP A 10 3.70 -5.79 11.48
N PHE A 11 3.66 -5.26 10.25
CA PHE A 11 4.21 -3.96 9.93
C PHE A 11 3.37 -2.78 10.47
N LEU A 12 2.14 -3.03 10.94
CA LEU A 12 1.25 -2.02 11.53
C LEU A 12 1.29 -2.03 13.06
N THR A 13 1.24 -0.85 13.66
CA THR A 13 1.11 -0.70 15.11
C THR A 13 -0.34 -0.96 15.54
N PRO A 14 -0.59 -1.25 16.84
CA PRO A 14 -1.96 -1.42 17.35
C PRO A 14 -2.86 -0.19 17.10
N VAL A 15 -2.29 1.02 17.15
CA VAL A 15 -3.04 2.26 16.90
C VAL A 15 -3.48 2.33 15.44
N GLU A 16 -2.58 2.01 14.50
CA GLU A 16 -2.88 2.01 13.07
C GLU A 16 -3.86 0.91 12.69
N LEU A 17 -3.76 -0.28 13.30
CA LEU A 17 -4.77 -1.33 13.14
C LEU A 17 -6.14 -0.86 13.61
N ASN A 18 -6.20 -0.14 14.74
CA ASN A 18 -7.47 0.41 15.22
C ASN A 18 -8.04 1.45 14.26
N ILE A 19 -7.19 2.31 13.68
CA ILE A 19 -7.61 3.25 12.62
C ILE A 19 -8.25 2.47 11.47
N LEU A 20 -7.59 1.43 10.95
CA LEU A 20 -8.11 0.64 9.84
C LEU A 20 -9.44 -0.08 10.17
N ALA A 21 -9.60 -0.55 11.40
CA ALA A 21 -10.85 -1.15 11.87
C ALA A 21 -12.00 -0.14 11.98
N GLU A 22 -11.69 1.13 12.21
CA GLU A 22 -12.64 2.22 12.37
C GLU A 22 -12.94 2.98 11.06
N VAL A 23 -12.20 2.72 9.97
CA VAL A 23 -12.46 3.36 8.66
C VAL A 23 -13.86 3.00 8.18
N ARG A 24 -14.71 4.03 8.02
CA ARG A 24 -16.09 3.89 7.50
C ARG A 24 -16.29 4.50 6.13
N GLU A 25 -15.38 5.37 5.69
CA GLU A 25 -15.51 6.15 4.47
C GLU A 25 -14.43 5.82 3.43
N VAL A 26 -14.81 5.95 2.17
CA VAL A 26 -13.90 5.79 1.04
C VAL A 26 -12.95 6.99 1.01
N GLY A 27 -11.66 6.75 1.23
CA GLY A 27 -10.63 7.81 1.20
C GLY A 27 -9.92 8.03 2.53
N ASP A 28 -10.38 7.39 3.61
CA ASP A 28 -9.75 7.40 4.93
C ASP A 28 -8.85 6.16 5.12
N GLY A 29 -7.91 6.23 6.07
CA GLY A 29 -6.96 5.17 6.36
C GLY A 29 -5.73 5.63 7.13
N VAL A 30 -4.72 4.78 7.20
CA VAL A 30 -3.44 5.10 7.83
C VAL A 30 -2.59 5.91 6.87
N GLY A 31 -2.33 7.18 7.22
CA GLY A 31 -1.46 8.04 6.43
C GLY A 31 -0.03 7.48 6.35
N ALA A 32 0.55 7.50 5.15
CA ALA A 32 1.91 7.01 4.90
C ALA A 32 2.64 7.85 3.85
N ILE A 33 3.97 7.74 3.86
CA ILE A 33 4.85 8.33 2.85
C ILE A 33 5.47 7.22 2.02
N LEU A 34 5.34 7.28 0.70
CA LEU A 34 6.06 6.42 -0.23
C LEU A 34 7.26 7.16 -0.82
N VAL A 35 8.41 6.49 -0.85
CA VAL A 35 9.64 6.96 -1.48
C VAL A 35 9.92 6.09 -2.70
N ASP A 36 10.15 6.71 -3.85
CA ASP A 36 10.48 5.97 -5.08
C ASP A 36 11.98 5.90 -5.37
N LYS A 37 12.34 5.22 -6.47
CA LYS A 37 13.73 5.06 -6.93
C LYS A 37 14.44 6.39 -7.19
N GLN A 38 13.68 7.44 -7.51
CA GLN A 38 14.18 8.80 -7.80
C GLN A 38 14.28 9.64 -6.52
N LYS A 39 14.00 9.03 -5.34
CA LYS A 39 13.93 9.67 -4.02
C LYS A 39 12.81 10.71 -3.90
N ALA A 40 11.85 10.71 -4.83
CA ALA A 40 10.65 11.53 -4.68
C ALA A 40 9.77 10.94 -3.59
N LYS A 41 9.07 11.82 -2.87
CA LYS A 41 8.22 11.48 -1.73
C LYS A 41 6.77 11.73 -2.11
N TRP A 42 5.92 10.75 -1.82
CA TRP A 42 4.52 10.74 -2.21
C TRP A 42 3.66 10.47 -0.97
N GLY A 43 2.69 11.32 -0.71
CA GLY A 43 1.70 11.08 0.34
C GLY A 43 0.63 10.10 -0.16
N LEU A 44 0.26 9.12 0.67
CA LEU A 44 -0.83 8.20 0.40
C LEU A 44 -1.48 7.72 1.69
N TYR A 45 -2.61 7.02 1.56
CA TYR A 45 -3.21 6.30 2.67
C TYR A 45 -3.16 4.79 2.42
N LEU A 46 -2.89 4.03 3.47
CA LEU A 46 -3.12 2.60 3.51
C LEU A 46 -4.52 2.33 4.06
N ASN A 47 -5.28 1.47 3.40
CA ASN A 47 -6.60 1.05 3.86
C ASN A 47 -6.79 -0.46 3.69
N GLU A 48 -7.72 -1.06 4.43
CA GLU A 48 -8.18 -2.44 4.23
C GLU A 48 -9.41 -2.46 3.31
N TRP A 49 -9.38 -3.34 2.31
CA TRP A 49 -10.47 -3.53 1.36
C TRP A 49 -10.90 -5.00 1.34
N GLY A 50 -12.13 -5.25 1.80
CA GLY A 50 -12.79 -6.54 1.65
C GLY A 50 -13.36 -6.73 0.25
N MET A 51 -12.83 -7.69 -0.50
CA MET A 51 -13.46 -8.14 -1.75
C MET A 51 -14.45 -9.25 -1.43
N LYS A 52 -15.74 -9.01 -1.65
CA LYS A 52 -16.76 -10.07 -1.62
C LYS A 52 -16.62 -10.92 -2.88
N LYS A 53 -16.40 -12.22 -2.70
CA LYS A 53 -16.50 -13.19 -3.79
C LYS A 53 -17.95 -13.70 -3.89
N ALA A 54 -18.38 -14.04 -5.09
CA ALA A 54 -19.69 -14.65 -5.33
C ALA A 54 -19.87 -15.97 -4.56
N SER A 55 -18.77 -16.68 -4.26
CA SER A 55 -18.74 -17.94 -3.50
C SER A 55 -18.82 -17.77 -1.96
N GLY A 56 -19.16 -16.59 -1.46
CA GLY A 56 -19.40 -16.32 -0.02
C GLY A 56 -18.15 -16.01 0.81
N ASN A 57 -17.00 -16.60 0.49
CA ASN A 57 -15.74 -16.29 1.20
C ASN A 57 -15.02 -15.09 0.56
N GLY A 58 -15.17 -13.92 1.17
CA GLY A 58 -14.43 -12.72 0.77
C GLY A 58 -12.95 -12.80 1.14
N THR A 59 -12.12 -12.03 0.44
CA THR A 59 -10.69 -11.88 0.75
C THR A 59 -10.39 -10.45 1.17
N MET A 60 -9.64 -10.28 2.25
CA MET A 60 -9.13 -8.98 2.68
C MET A 60 -7.84 -8.64 1.93
N ASN A 61 -7.70 -7.37 1.59
CA ASN A 61 -6.54 -6.83 0.90
C ASN A 61 -6.15 -5.51 1.57
N TYR A 62 -4.87 -5.18 1.56
CA TYR A 62 -4.47 -3.78 1.74
C TYR A 62 -4.53 -3.05 0.40
N ALA A 63 -4.93 -1.78 0.45
CA ALA A 63 -4.98 -0.87 -0.68
C ALA A 63 -4.22 0.42 -0.35
N LEU A 64 -3.39 0.88 -1.29
CA LEU A 64 -2.81 2.22 -1.25
C LEU A 64 -3.77 3.15 -2.00
N ILE A 65 -4.32 4.15 -1.32
CA ILE A 65 -5.38 5.03 -1.84
C ILE A 65 -4.97 6.51 -1.79
N CYS A 66 -5.77 7.37 -2.44
CA CYS A 66 -5.68 8.85 -2.47
C CYS A 66 -4.35 9.49 -2.95
N GLY A 67 -3.34 8.70 -3.33
CA GLY A 67 -2.10 9.19 -3.97
C GLY A 67 -1.51 8.26 -5.02
N TRP A 68 -2.12 7.07 -5.20
CA TRP A 68 -1.57 6.02 -6.06
C TRP A 68 -1.46 6.43 -7.54
N ASN A 69 -2.46 7.14 -8.08
CA ASN A 69 -2.46 7.54 -9.49
C ASN A 69 -1.32 8.51 -9.82
N ASP A 70 -0.93 9.37 -8.88
CA ASP A 70 0.18 10.31 -9.08
C ASP A 70 1.53 9.58 -9.01
N ILE A 71 1.65 8.58 -8.12
CA ILE A 71 2.81 7.68 -8.05
C ILE A 71 2.97 6.91 -9.36
N VAL A 72 1.88 6.35 -9.90
CA VAL A 72 1.86 5.64 -11.19
C VAL A 72 2.36 6.52 -12.31
N LYS A 73 1.85 7.75 -12.42
CA LYS A 73 2.28 8.70 -13.45
C LYS A 73 3.73 9.13 -13.27
N GLY A 74 4.15 9.45 -12.04
CA GLY A 74 5.50 9.92 -11.73
C GLY A 74 6.58 8.85 -11.87
N ASN A 75 6.20 7.57 -11.85
CA ASN A 75 7.11 6.44 -12.00
C ASN A 75 6.93 5.68 -13.33
N GLU A 76 6.12 6.20 -14.25
CA GLU A 76 5.84 5.59 -15.56
C GLU A 76 5.39 4.13 -15.43
N LEU A 77 4.54 3.85 -14.43
CA LEU A 77 4.00 2.51 -14.21
C LEU A 77 2.84 2.25 -15.17
N GLU A 78 2.80 1.03 -15.71
CA GLU A 78 1.76 0.57 -16.62
C GLU A 78 1.08 -0.69 -16.09
N ILE A 79 -0.06 -1.03 -16.68
CA ILE A 79 -0.71 -2.31 -16.41
C ILE A 79 0.26 -3.43 -16.81
N GLY A 80 0.55 -4.34 -15.88
CA GLY A 80 1.51 -5.41 -16.08
C GLY A 80 2.92 -5.10 -15.58
N SER A 81 3.20 -3.86 -15.15
CA SER A 81 4.44 -3.55 -14.43
C SER A 81 4.52 -4.36 -13.14
N PHE A 82 5.62 -5.09 -12.96
CA PHE A 82 5.96 -5.72 -11.70
C PHE A 82 6.59 -4.67 -10.80
N ILE A 83 6.14 -4.59 -9.54
CA ILE A 83 6.69 -3.69 -8.53
C ILE A 83 6.78 -4.42 -7.20
N SER A 84 7.73 -4.00 -6.36
CA SER A 84 7.80 -4.40 -4.96
C SER A 84 7.57 -3.18 -4.09
N ILE A 85 6.74 -3.33 -3.06
CA ILE A 85 6.49 -2.31 -2.04
C ILE A 85 7.03 -2.85 -0.72
N TRP A 86 7.94 -2.11 -0.10
CA TRP A 86 8.53 -2.46 1.20
C TRP A 86 8.04 -1.49 2.25
N SER A 87 7.53 -1.99 3.38
CA SER A 87 7.22 -1.14 4.53
C SER A 87 8.47 -0.89 5.37
N PHE A 88 8.56 0.31 5.94
CA PHE A 88 9.56 0.65 6.95
C PHE A 88 9.04 1.75 7.88
N ARG A 89 9.78 2.01 8.97
CA ARG A 89 9.46 3.04 9.94
C ARG A 89 10.49 4.15 9.93
N LEU A 90 10.01 5.39 9.90
CA LEU A 90 10.84 6.59 10.05
C LEU A 90 10.24 7.44 11.17
N PHE A 91 10.92 7.52 12.31
CA PHE A 91 10.44 8.24 13.50
C PHE A 91 9.01 7.84 13.93
N GLY A 92 8.68 6.56 13.81
CA GLY A 92 7.35 6.01 14.12
C GLY A 92 6.34 6.09 12.98
N LEU A 93 6.59 6.91 11.95
CA LEU A 93 5.71 7.04 10.79
C LEU A 93 5.79 5.80 9.88
N LEU A 94 4.64 5.33 9.40
CA LEU A 94 4.56 4.31 8.37
C LEU A 94 5.07 4.89 7.05
N CYS A 95 6.08 4.25 6.47
CA CYS A 95 6.63 4.60 5.18
C CYS A 95 6.72 3.38 4.27
N PHE A 96 6.75 3.63 2.96
CA PHE A 96 6.90 2.63 1.93
C PHE A 96 8.04 2.97 0.97
N ALA A 97 8.75 1.97 0.47
CA ALA A 97 9.69 2.11 -0.63
C ALA A 97 9.13 1.41 -1.87
N LEU A 98 9.05 2.12 -2.99
CA LEU A 98 8.72 1.57 -4.29
C LEU A 98 10.00 1.11 -4.98
N VAL A 99 10.09 -0.19 -5.24
CA VAL A 99 11.22 -0.83 -5.92
C VAL A 99 10.71 -1.43 -7.23
N LEU A 100 11.31 -0.98 -8.33
CA LEU A 100 11.09 -1.59 -9.64
C LEU A 100 12.04 -2.78 -9.81
N PRO A 101 11.64 -3.84 -10.55
CA PRO A 101 12.55 -4.90 -10.93
C PRO A 101 13.73 -4.31 -11.70
N PRO A 102 14.90 -4.99 -11.66
CA PRO A 102 16.00 -4.62 -12.54
C PRO A 102 15.55 -4.68 -14.01
N PRO A 103 16.15 -3.87 -14.91
CA PRO A 103 15.95 -4.03 -16.34
C PRO A 103 16.21 -5.49 -16.73
N MET A 104 15.39 -6.07 -17.60
CA MET A 104 15.75 -7.36 -18.17
C MET A 104 16.94 -7.15 -19.11
N ASP A 105 18.03 -7.86 -18.85
CA ASP A 105 19.25 -7.88 -19.67
C ASP A 105 18.99 -8.46 -21.07
#